data_AF-A0A7R9QR62-F1
#
_entry.id   AF-A0A7R9QR62-F1
#
_cell.length_a   1.000
_cell.length_b   1.000
_cell.length_c   1.000
_cell.angle_alpha   90.00
_cell.angle_beta   90.00
_cell.angle_gamma   90.00
#
_symmetry.space_group_name_H-M   'P 1'
#
loop_
_entity.id
_entity.type
_entity.pdbx_description
1 polymer ?
#
loop_
_entity_poly.entity_id
_entity_poly.type
_entity_poly.pdbx_seq_one_letter_code
_entity_poly.pdbx_strand_id
1 'polypeptide(L)'
;MGCAVSTSDKEAIERSKKIDSILRADLEKQSREVKLLLLGAGESGKSTIVKQMRIIHESGYTKDECLQYKPVVHSNTIQSLMAIIKAMGQLKIDFKDPACHESARKFFTMVGASIEGDLTLELSAVMKRLWKDPGVQMCFARSREYQLNDSAQYYLNSLDRIAEPSYVPTQQDVLRTRVKTTGIVETHFSFKGLHFKMFDVGGQRSERKKWIHCFEGVTAIIFCVALSGYDLVLAEDEEVNRMIESMKLFDSICNNKWFIDTSIILFLNKKDLFEDKIRRSPLTICYPEYAGNDSHPFICIRPERERERERESRPERERERERCTLYCYLYLIYLFCMIGNNTYEEAAAYIQMKFEGLNKRKDTKEIYTHFTCATDTNNIQFVFDAVTDVIIKNNLKDCGLF
;
A
#
# COMPACT_ATOMS: atom_id res chain seq x y z
N MET A 1 -12.73 -21.78 68.29
CA MET A 1 -12.51 -20.72 67.29
C MET A 1 -11.00 -20.59 67.07
N GLY A 2 -10.42 -21.40 66.17
CA GLY A 2 -8.99 -21.38 65.87
C GLY A 2 -8.72 -20.52 64.64
N CYS A 3 -8.42 -19.24 64.87
CA CYS A 3 -8.16 -18.24 63.84
C CYS A 3 -6.63 -18.10 63.67
N ALA A 4 -6.02 -18.91 62.81
CA ALA A 4 -4.65 -18.70 62.36
C ALA A 4 -4.55 -19.17 60.92
N VAL A 5 -4.77 -18.24 59.98
CA VAL A 5 -4.44 -18.43 58.56
C VAL A 5 -2.95 -18.73 58.50
N SER A 6 -2.57 -19.89 57.97
CA SER A 6 -1.18 -20.31 57.86
C SER A 6 -0.38 -19.28 57.05
N THR A 7 0.92 -19.12 57.33
CA THR A 7 1.78 -18.19 56.58
C THR A 7 1.77 -18.50 55.08
N SER A 8 1.68 -19.77 54.70
CA SER A 8 1.50 -20.21 53.32
C SER A 8 0.19 -19.74 52.69
N ASP A 9 -0.91 -19.71 53.43
CA ASP A 9 -2.20 -19.21 52.93
C ASP A 9 -2.19 -17.68 52.75
N LYS A 10 -1.50 -16.95 53.65
CA LYS A 10 -1.30 -15.51 53.50
C LYS A 10 -0.46 -15.16 52.28
N GLU A 11 0.62 -15.89 52.04
CA GLU A 11 1.47 -15.74 50.85
C GLU A 11 0.70 -16.08 49.56
N ALA A 12 -0.13 -17.12 49.58
CA ALA A 12 -0.99 -17.48 48.46
C ALA A 12 -2.02 -16.38 48.14
N ILE A 13 -2.67 -15.82 49.17
CA ILE A 13 -3.61 -14.69 49.01
C ILE A 13 -2.90 -13.46 48.44
N GLU A 14 -1.69 -13.15 48.90
CA GLU A 14 -0.93 -12.01 48.38
C GLU A 14 -0.48 -12.22 46.93
N ARG A 15 -0.05 -13.44 46.57
CA ARG A 15 0.24 -13.80 45.17
C ARG A 15 -1.01 -13.70 44.30
N SER A 16 -2.16 -14.18 44.77
CA SER A 16 -3.44 -14.08 44.06
C SER A 16 -3.83 -12.62 43.80
N LYS A 17 -3.71 -11.75 44.82
CA LYS A 17 -3.97 -10.31 44.66
C LYS A 17 -3.02 -9.65 43.66
N LYS A 18 -1.74 -10.04 43.65
CA LYS A 18 -0.77 -9.53 42.66
C LYS A 18 -1.14 -9.98 41.26
N ILE A 19 -1.54 -11.24 41.07
CA ILE A 19 -2.02 -11.77 39.79
C ILE A 19 -3.28 -11.01 39.34
N ASP A 20 -4.27 -10.83 40.21
CA ASP A 20 -5.50 -10.09 39.88
C ASP A 20 -5.22 -8.63 39.50
N SER A 21 -4.25 -7.99 40.16
CA SER A 21 -3.81 -6.63 39.82
C SER A 21 -3.15 -6.57 38.45
N ILE A 22 -2.32 -7.56 38.10
CA ILE A 22 -1.68 -7.67 36.78
C ILE A 22 -2.75 -7.92 35.71
N LEU A 23 -3.69 -8.83 35.96
CA LEU A 23 -4.77 -9.14 35.03
C LEU A 23 -5.68 -7.93 34.76
N ARG A 24 -5.99 -7.12 35.77
CA ARG A 24 -6.76 -5.88 35.58
C ARG A 24 -6.00 -4.85 34.76
N ALA A 25 -4.70 -4.67 35.02
CA ALA A 25 -3.86 -3.78 34.24
C ALA A 25 -3.74 -4.25 32.77
N ASP A 26 -3.61 -5.56 32.55
CA ASP A 26 -3.58 -6.16 31.22
C ASP A 26 -4.92 -6.02 30.49
N LEU A 27 -6.05 -6.16 31.19
CA LEU A 27 -7.39 -5.90 30.64
C LEU A 27 -7.57 -4.45 30.22
N GLU A 28 -7.13 -3.49 31.04
CA GLU A 28 -7.16 -2.06 30.66
C GLU A 28 -6.24 -1.75 29.48
N LYS A 29 -5.11 -2.43 29.39
CA LYS A 29 -4.20 -2.29 28.25
C LYS A 29 -4.78 -2.91 26.97
N GLN A 30 -5.40 -4.08 27.09
CA GLN A 30 -6.08 -4.76 25.98
C GLN A 30 -7.29 -3.99 25.48
N SER A 31 -8.05 -3.32 26.37
CA SER A 31 -9.22 -2.53 25.95
C SER A 31 -8.85 -1.29 25.13
N ARG A 32 -7.59 -0.85 25.18
CA ARG A 32 -7.04 0.26 24.38
C ARG A 32 -6.14 -0.22 23.24
N GLU A 33 -6.09 -1.52 23.00
CA GLU A 33 -5.30 -2.12 21.94
C GLU A 33 -6.10 -2.14 20.63
N VAL A 34 -5.51 -1.56 19.58
CA VAL A 34 -6.07 -1.56 18.22
C VAL A 34 -5.24 -2.47 17.35
N LYS A 35 -5.85 -3.54 16.83
CA LYS A 35 -5.19 -4.49 15.91
C LYS A 35 -5.51 -4.12 14.47
N LEU A 36 -4.47 -3.74 13.72
CA LEU A 36 -4.54 -3.38 12.31
C LEU A 36 -3.90 -4.46 11.44
N LEU A 37 -4.66 -4.97 10.48
CA LEU A 37 -4.17 -5.96 9.52
C LEU A 37 -3.94 -5.32 8.16
N LEU A 38 -2.69 -5.33 7.67
CA LEU A 38 -2.33 -4.83 6.35
C LEU A 38 -2.48 -5.93 5.29
N LEU A 39 -3.43 -5.77 4.38
CA LEU A 39 -3.69 -6.72 3.30
C LEU A 39 -3.48 -6.08 1.93
N GLY A 40 -3.36 -6.89 0.89
CA GLY A 40 -3.21 -6.45 -0.49
C GLY A 40 -2.20 -7.27 -1.27
N ALA A 41 -2.20 -7.12 -2.59
CA ALA A 41 -1.33 -7.85 -3.50
C ALA A 41 0.18 -7.60 -3.22
N GLY A 42 1.03 -8.43 -3.82
CA GLY A 42 2.47 -8.20 -3.81
C GLY A 42 2.80 -6.77 -4.29
N GLU A 43 3.78 -6.15 -3.64
CA GLU A 43 4.24 -4.80 -4.00
C GLU A 43 3.23 -3.66 -3.86
N SER A 44 2.09 -3.85 -3.19
CA SER A 44 1.10 -2.77 -3.03
C SER A 44 1.52 -1.65 -2.06
N GLY A 45 2.63 -1.82 -1.33
CA GLY A 45 3.20 -0.83 -0.41
C GLY A 45 2.92 -1.05 1.09
N LYS A 46 2.42 -2.23 1.48
CA LYS A 46 2.16 -2.60 2.89
C LYS A 46 3.38 -2.39 3.79
N SER A 47 4.51 -3.00 3.46
CA SER A 47 5.75 -2.86 4.25
C SER A 47 6.27 -1.42 4.27
N THR A 48 6.02 -0.63 3.23
CA THR A 48 6.35 0.79 3.23
C THR A 48 5.50 1.57 4.24
N ILE A 49 4.22 1.24 4.38
CA ILE A 49 3.34 1.83 5.40
C ILE A 49 3.82 1.47 6.82
N VAL A 50 4.23 0.22 7.06
CA VAL A 50 4.81 -0.16 8.36
C VAL A 50 6.08 0.64 8.66
N LYS A 51 6.98 0.78 7.67
CA LYS A 51 8.17 1.62 7.83
C LYS A 51 7.81 3.07 8.17
N GLN A 52 6.74 3.62 7.57
CA GLN A 52 6.26 4.96 7.91
C GLN A 52 5.75 5.06 9.35
N MET A 53 5.10 4.02 9.90
CA MET A 53 4.66 4.05 11.31
C MET A 53 5.85 4.21 12.26
N ARG A 54 6.99 3.57 11.97
CA ARG A 54 8.23 3.77 12.73
C ARG A 54 8.77 5.21 12.62
N ILE A 55 8.68 5.81 11.44
CA ILE A 55 9.14 7.18 11.21
C ILE A 55 8.26 8.21 11.91
N ILE A 56 6.94 8.04 11.86
CA ILE A 56 5.96 9.03 12.32
C ILE A 56 5.69 8.90 13.82
N HIS A 57 5.65 7.68 14.36
CA HIS A 57 5.18 7.40 15.73
C HIS A 57 6.25 6.83 16.67
N GLU A 58 7.47 6.58 16.18
CA GLU A 58 8.62 6.22 17.01
C GLU A 58 9.77 7.23 16.80
N SER A 59 11.01 6.83 17.09
CA SER A 59 12.23 7.63 16.88
C SER A 59 12.78 7.53 15.44
N GLY A 60 12.01 6.95 14.51
CA GLY A 60 12.47 6.64 13.17
C GLY A 60 13.59 5.58 13.15
N TYR A 61 14.47 5.67 12.15
CA TYR A 61 15.60 4.77 11.98
C TYR A 61 16.89 5.41 12.50
N THR A 62 17.56 4.72 13.41
CA THR A 62 18.90 5.11 13.87
C THR A 62 19.93 4.96 12.75
N LYS A 63 21.10 5.60 12.91
CA LYS A 63 22.20 5.49 11.95
C LYS A 63 22.64 4.04 11.73
N ASP A 64 22.70 3.25 12.80
CA ASP A 64 23.11 1.85 12.74
C ASP A 64 22.06 0.98 12.05
N GLU A 65 20.76 1.22 12.29
CA GLU A 65 19.70 0.56 11.54
C GLU A 65 19.74 0.94 10.05
N CYS A 66 19.92 2.22 9.72
CA CYS A 66 20.06 2.67 8.35
C CYS A 66 21.23 1.97 7.64
N LEU A 67 22.37 1.77 8.32
CA LEU A 67 23.51 1.04 7.78
C LEU A 67 23.18 -0.42 7.44
N GLN A 68 22.28 -1.07 8.19
CA GLN A 68 21.83 -2.43 7.86
C GLN A 68 21.05 -2.49 6.53
N TYR A 69 20.46 -1.38 6.08
CA TYR A 69 19.81 -1.29 4.76
C TYR A 69 20.78 -1.01 3.60
N LYS A 70 22.05 -0.67 3.87
CA LYS A 70 23.02 -0.34 2.81
C LYS A 70 23.18 -1.45 1.76
N PRO A 71 23.37 -2.73 2.15
CA PRO A 71 23.47 -3.83 1.18
C PRO A 71 22.17 -4.01 0.38
N VAL A 72 21.01 -3.76 0.99
CA VAL A 72 19.71 -3.87 0.33
C VAL A 72 19.53 -2.77 -0.71
N VAL A 73 19.90 -1.52 -0.39
CA VAL A 73 19.88 -0.40 -1.34
C VAL A 73 20.80 -0.70 -2.52
N HIS A 74 22.02 -1.14 -2.27
CA HIS A 74 22.97 -1.51 -3.32
C HIS A 74 22.43 -2.63 -4.21
N SER A 75 21.94 -3.72 -3.60
CA SER A 75 21.35 -4.85 -4.31
C SER A 75 20.16 -4.42 -5.18
N ASN A 76 19.23 -3.63 -4.63
CA ASN A 76 18.09 -3.09 -5.39
C ASN A 76 18.54 -2.20 -6.56
N THR A 77 19.59 -1.41 -6.39
CA THR A 77 20.14 -0.53 -7.43
C THR A 77 20.74 -1.35 -8.58
N ILE A 78 21.59 -2.32 -8.25
CA ILE A 78 22.25 -3.22 -9.22
C ILE A 78 21.22 -4.07 -9.97
N GLN A 79 20.29 -4.69 -9.25
CA GLN A 79 19.23 -5.51 -9.84
C GLN A 79 18.31 -4.69 -10.76
N SER A 80 18.03 -3.43 -10.41
CA SER A 80 17.21 -2.54 -11.25
C SER A 80 17.87 -2.29 -12.61
N LEU A 81 19.15 -1.93 -12.64
CA LEU A 81 19.85 -1.73 -13.91
C LEU A 81 19.98 -3.06 -14.68
N MET A 82 20.28 -4.15 -13.98
CA MET A 82 20.38 -5.47 -14.60
C MET A 82 19.08 -5.86 -15.32
N ALA A 83 17.92 -5.63 -14.70
CA ALA A 83 16.63 -5.90 -15.30
C ALA A 83 16.41 -5.07 -16.59
N ILE A 84 16.77 -3.78 -16.57
CA ILE A 84 16.64 -2.90 -17.73
C ILE A 84 17.55 -3.38 -18.88
N ILE A 85 18.82 -3.68 -18.62
CA ILE A 85 19.75 -4.13 -19.66
C ILE A 85 19.34 -5.49 -20.25
N LYS A 86 18.82 -6.41 -19.42
CA LYS A 86 18.26 -7.69 -19.91
C LYS A 86 17.04 -7.47 -20.79
N ALA A 87 16.15 -6.56 -20.40
CA ALA A 87 14.95 -6.22 -21.16
C ALA A 87 15.28 -5.58 -22.52
N MET A 88 16.36 -4.81 -22.64
CA MET A 88 16.82 -4.27 -23.93
C MET A 88 17.02 -5.37 -24.99
N GLY A 89 17.61 -6.50 -24.60
CA GLY A 89 17.79 -7.65 -25.50
C GLY A 89 16.47 -8.29 -25.93
N GLN A 90 15.51 -8.39 -25.00
CA GLN A 90 14.17 -8.94 -25.28
C GLN A 90 13.34 -8.01 -26.18
N LEU A 91 13.40 -6.71 -25.92
CA LEU A 91 12.68 -5.68 -26.65
C LEU A 91 13.39 -5.21 -27.93
N LYS A 92 14.58 -5.77 -28.22
CA LYS A 92 15.45 -5.42 -29.35
C LYS A 92 15.74 -3.91 -29.42
N ILE A 93 16.09 -3.33 -28.27
CA ILE A 93 16.49 -1.93 -28.16
C ILE A 93 18.01 -1.87 -28.12
N ASP A 94 18.60 -1.22 -29.13
CA ASP A 94 20.04 -1.03 -29.19
C ASP A 94 20.52 0.12 -28.30
N PHE A 95 21.76 0.02 -27.82
CA PHE A 95 22.45 1.15 -27.21
C PHE A 95 22.64 2.26 -28.25
N LYS A 96 22.60 3.53 -27.81
CA LYS A 96 22.88 4.66 -28.69
C LYS A 96 24.37 5.01 -28.70
N ASP A 97 25.07 4.86 -27.59
CA ASP A 97 26.53 4.88 -27.54
C ASP A 97 27.08 3.46 -27.78
N PRO A 98 27.82 3.19 -28.88
CA PRO A 98 28.42 1.88 -29.13
C PRO A 98 29.34 1.40 -28.01
N ALA A 99 29.99 2.29 -27.26
CA ALA A 99 30.84 1.94 -26.13
C ALA A 99 30.04 1.41 -24.92
N CYS A 100 28.71 1.58 -24.91
CA CYS A 100 27.85 0.95 -23.91
C CYS A 100 27.74 -0.57 -24.09
N HIS A 101 28.02 -1.13 -25.27
CA HIS A 101 28.10 -2.60 -25.42
C HIS A 101 29.22 -3.20 -24.55
N GLU A 102 30.40 -2.60 -24.56
CA GLU A 102 31.52 -3.02 -23.73
C GLU A 102 31.23 -2.77 -22.24
N SER A 103 30.64 -1.61 -21.93
CA SER A 103 30.22 -1.26 -20.57
C SER A 103 29.20 -2.25 -20.01
N ALA A 104 28.24 -2.71 -20.82
CA ALA A 104 27.26 -3.72 -20.42
C ALA A 104 27.91 -5.07 -20.16
N ARG A 105 28.86 -5.51 -21.02
CA ARG A 105 29.64 -6.73 -20.78
C ARG A 105 30.41 -6.64 -19.46
N LYS A 106 31.13 -5.52 -19.25
CA LYS A 106 31.87 -5.26 -18.02
C LYS A 106 30.95 -5.27 -16.79
N PHE A 107 29.79 -4.63 -16.88
CA PHE A 107 28.77 -4.64 -15.82
C PHE A 107 28.38 -6.07 -15.42
N PHE A 108 28.02 -6.93 -16.37
CA PHE A 108 27.64 -8.32 -16.06
C PHE A 108 28.80 -9.14 -15.49
N THR A 109 30.03 -8.94 -15.97
CA THR A 109 31.22 -9.60 -15.41
C THR A 109 31.47 -9.18 -13.97
N MET A 110 31.40 -7.88 -13.67
CA MET A 110 31.62 -7.35 -12.32
C MET A 110 30.54 -7.85 -11.35
N VAL A 111 29.27 -7.79 -11.74
CA VAL A 111 28.16 -8.25 -10.89
C VAL A 111 28.22 -9.75 -10.63
N GLY A 112 28.68 -10.54 -11.61
CA GLY A 112 28.88 -11.99 -11.43
C GLY A 112 30.06 -12.36 -10.51
N ALA A 113 31.03 -11.47 -10.35
CA ALA A 113 32.21 -11.67 -9.51
C ALA A 113 32.10 -11.02 -8.11
N SER A 114 31.20 -10.05 -7.94
CA SER A 114 31.00 -9.34 -6.68
C SER A 114 30.17 -10.13 -5.66
N ILE A 115 30.41 -9.87 -4.37
CA ILE A 115 29.50 -10.29 -3.30
C ILE A 115 28.18 -9.54 -3.46
N GLU A 116 27.05 -10.23 -3.24
CA GLU A 116 25.72 -9.62 -3.37
C GLU A 116 25.59 -8.38 -2.47
N GLY A 117 25.21 -7.24 -3.06
CA GLY A 117 25.03 -5.99 -2.33
C GLY A 117 26.28 -5.12 -2.19
N ASP A 118 27.40 -5.48 -2.80
CA ASP A 118 28.58 -4.61 -2.85
C ASP A 118 28.58 -3.71 -4.09
N LEU A 119 28.55 -2.39 -3.88
CA LEU A 119 28.56 -1.39 -4.95
C LEU A 119 29.89 -0.62 -4.90
N THR A 120 30.86 -1.09 -5.68
CA THR A 120 32.16 -0.43 -5.79
C THR A 120 32.06 0.84 -6.63
N LEU A 121 33.00 1.78 -6.44
CA LEU A 121 33.09 3.00 -7.24
C LEU A 121 33.25 2.70 -8.75
N GLU A 122 33.99 1.64 -9.08
CA GLU A 122 34.16 1.19 -10.46
C GLU A 122 32.83 0.69 -11.04
N LEU A 123 32.08 -0.13 -10.27
CA LEU A 123 30.78 -0.63 -10.70
C LEU A 123 29.81 0.53 -10.90
N SER A 124 29.76 1.47 -9.96
CA SER A 124 28.92 2.68 -10.05
C SER A 124 29.24 3.52 -11.28
N ALA A 125 30.51 3.69 -11.63
CA ALA A 125 30.92 4.42 -12.83
C ALA A 125 30.39 3.75 -14.12
N VAL A 126 30.47 2.42 -14.21
CA VAL A 126 29.91 1.65 -15.33
C VAL A 126 28.39 1.78 -15.36
N MET A 127 27.72 1.61 -14.22
CA MET A 127 26.26 1.76 -14.11
C MET A 127 25.79 3.15 -14.53
N LYS A 128 26.51 4.20 -14.13
CA LYS A 128 26.21 5.60 -14.47
C LYS A 128 26.34 5.86 -15.97
N ARG A 129 27.35 5.27 -16.62
CA ARG A 129 27.52 5.37 -18.08
C ARG A 129 26.35 4.72 -18.80
N LEU A 130 25.99 3.50 -18.41
CA LEU A 130 24.85 2.78 -18.98
C LEU A 130 23.54 3.54 -18.74
N TRP A 131 23.30 4.02 -17.53
CA TRP A 131 22.07 4.74 -17.20
C TRP A 131 21.88 6.02 -18.02
N LYS A 132 22.97 6.69 -18.43
CA LYS A 132 22.93 7.87 -19.29
C LYS A 132 22.65 7.56 -20.77
N ASP A 133 22.77 6.31 -21.20
CA ASP A 133 22.51 5.95 -22.60
C ASP A 133 21.03 6.14 -22.96
N PRO A 134 20.71 6.86 -24.04
CA PRO A 134 19.32 7.07 -24.45
C PRO A 134 18.57 5.78 -24.81
N GLY A 135 19.25 4.71 -25.25
CA GLY A 135 18.65 3.40 -25.47
C GLY A 135 18.21 2.74 -24.16
N VAL A 136 19.03 2.86 -23.11
CA VAL A 136 18.68 2.43 -21.75
C VAL A 136 17.50 3.24 -21.21
N GLN A 137 17.48 4.56 -21.39
CA GLN A 137 16.35 5.41 -21.00
C GLN A 137 15.06 5.06 -21.76
N MET A 138 15.17 4.76 -23.07
CA MET A 138 14.05 4.30 -23.88
C MET A 138 13.50 2.95 -23.39
N CYS A 139 14.38 2.02 -23.01
CA CYS A 139 13.96 0.75 -22.41
C CYS A 139 13.25 0.96 -21.06
N PHE A 140 13.78 1.83 -20.21
CA PHE A 140 13.15 2.20 -18.94
C PHE A 140 11.74 2.81 -19.13
N ALA A 141 11.55 3.64 -20.15
CA ALA A 141 10.24 4.19 -20.48
C ALA A 141 9.20 3.11 -20.89
N ARG A 142 9.67 1.94 -21.31
CA ARG A 142 8.87 0.74 -21.64
C ARG A 142 8.85 -0.29 -20.50
N SER A 143 9.17 0.14 -19.27
CA SER A 143 9.24 -0.74 -18.08
C SER A 143 7.94 -1.47 -17.73
N ARG A 144 6.80 -1.15 -18.36
CA ARG A 144 5.58 -1.95 -18.24
C ARG A 144 5.65 -3.32 -18.92
N GLU A 145 6.57 -3.50 -19.87
CA GLU A 145 6.71 -4.72 -20.67
C GLU A 145 7.56 -5.80 -19.99
N TYR A 146 8.11 -5.49 -18.81
CA TYR A 146 8.92 -6.42 -18.02
C TYR A 146 8.80 -6.08 -16.52
N GLN A 147 9.36 -6.93 -15.67
CA GLN A 147 9.30 -6.72 -14.22
C GLN A 147 10.43 -5.79 -13.76
N LEU A 148 10.08 -4.61 -13.26
CA LEU A 148 11.02 -3.63 -12.72
C LEU A 148 10.56 -3.12 -11.35
N ASN A 149 11.52 -2.76 -10.49
CA ASN A 149 11.22 -2.11 -9.22
C ASN A 149 10.82 -0.64 -9.43
N ASP A 150 9.75 -0.18 -8.79
CA ASP A 150 9.28 1.21 -8.89
C ASP A 150 10.34 2.23 -8.43
N SER A 151 11.19 1.85 -7.48
CA SER A 151 12.27 2.71 -6.97
C SER A 151 13.52 2.74 -7.88
N ALA A 152 13.52 2.06 -9.03
CA ALA A 152 14.67 1.95 -9.92
C ALA A 152 15.25 3.33 -10.30
N GLN A 153 14.41 4.23 -10.80
CA GLN A 153 14.84 5.57 -11.21
C GLN A 153 15.41 6.39 -10.05
N TYR A 154 14.79 6.31 -8.87
CA TYR A 154 15.24 7.03 -7.68
C TYR A 154 16.68 6.67 -7.31
N TYR A 155 17.00 5.37 -7.28
CA TYR A 155 18.34 4.91 -6.96
C TYR A 155 19.34 5.16 -8.09
N LEU A 156 18.97 4.90 -9.35
CA LEU A 156 19.87 5.08 -10.50
C LEU A 156 20.23 6.56 -10.74
N ASN A 157 19.32 7.48 -10.44
CA ASN A 157 19.61 8.92 -10.46
C ASN A 157 20.55 9.37 -9.32
N SER A 158 20.68 8.56 -8.27
CA SER A 158 21.44 8.87 -7.06
C SER A 158 22.74 8.05 -6.94
N LEU A 159 23.22 7.44 -8.03
CA LEU A 159 24.40 6.55 -8.03
C LEU A 159 25.64 7.18 -7.42
N ASP A 160 25.86 8.48 -7.62
CA ASP A 160 27.01 9.20 -7.06
C ASP A 160 26.99 9.15 -5.52
N ARG A 161 25.86 9.50 -4.91
CA ARG A 161 25.66 9.47 -3.46
C ARG A 161 25.70 8.06 -2.88
N ILE A 162 25.06 7.10 -3.57
CA ILE A 162 24.91 5.72 -3.07
C ILE A 162 26.24 4.97 -3.11
N ALA A 163 27.12 5.27 -4.07
CA ALA A 163 28.41 4.60 -4.21
C ALA A 163 29.51 5.16 -3.30
N GLU A 164 29.27 6.25 -2.56
CA GLU A 164 30.27 6.80 -1.66
C GLU A 164 30.64 5.79 -0.56
N PRO A 165 31.93 5.62 -0.22
CA PRO A 165 32.34 4.73 0.87
C PRO A 165 31.66 5.09 2.21
N SER A 166 31.53 6.39 2.48
CA SER A 166 30.85 6.97 3.65
C SER A 166 29.32 6.97 3.57
N TYR A 167 28.72 6.43 2.50
CA TYR A 167 27.28 6.43 2.31
C TYR A 167 26.57 5.74 3.48
N VAL A 168 25.62 6.46 4.07
CA VAL A 168 24.64 5.97 5.04
C VAL A 168 23.25 6.18 4.41
N PRO A 169 22.43 5.13 4.28
CA PRO A 169 21.07 5.27 3.77
C PRO A 169 20.26 6.28 4.57
N THR A 170 19.53 7.13 3.86
CA THR A 170 18.54 8.02 4.46
C THR A 170 17.25 7.27 4.75
N GLN A 171 16.36 7.84 5.56
CA GLN A 171 15.03 7.26 5.77
C GLN A 171 14.26 7.09 4.45
N GLN A 172 14.47 7.99 3.47
CA GLN A 172 13.87 7.87 2.15
C GLN A 172 14.43 6.69 1.36
N ASP A 173 15.71 6.37 1.51
CA ASP A 173 16.31 5.17 0.93
C ASP A 173 15.72 3.92 1.58
N VAL A 174 15.58 3.91 2.91
CA VAL A 174 15.00 2.80 3.69
C VAL A 174 13.55 2.55 3.27
N LEU A 175 12.73 3.60 3.13
CA LEU A 175 11.34 3.49 2.68
C LEU A 175 11.20 2.85 1.30
N ARG A 176 12.14 3.17 0.40
CA ARG A 176 12.16 2.72 -1.00
C ARG A 176 12.78 1.35 -1.21
N THR A 177 13.41 0.78 -0.18
CA THR A 177 13.99 -0.57 -0.27
C THR A 177 12.90 -1.61 -0.45
N ARG A 178 13.17 -2.54 -1.36
CA ARG A 178 12.33 -3.69 -1.67
C ARG A 178 13.00 -4.95 -1.13
N VAL A 179 12.34 -5.52 -0.13
CA VAL A 179 12.60 -6.87 0.38
C VAL A 179 11.29 -7.64 0.28
N LYS A 180 11.32 -8.87 -0.24
CA LYS A 180 10.12 -9.71 -0.30
C LYS A 180 9.76 -10.13 1.12
N THR A 181 8.68 -9.59 1.66
CA THR A 181 8.17 -9.99 2.99
C THR A 181 7.73 -11.45 2.97
N THR A 182 8.29 -12.25 3.86
CA THR A 182 7.91 -13.64 4.09
C THR A 182 7.33 -13.77 5.50
N GLY A 183 6.24 -14.51 5.63
CA GLY A 183 5.55 -14.66 6.92
C GLY A 183 4.77 -13.42 7.35
N ILE A 184 4.70 -13.24 8.66
CA ILE A 184 3.92 -12.20 9.35
C ILE A 184 4.91 -11.40 10.21
N VAL A 185 4.91 -10.09 10.05
CA VAL A 185 5.71 -9.17 10.86
C VAL A 185 4.75 -8.32 11.69
N GLU A 186 4.91 -8.35 13.01
CA GLU A 186 4.14 -7.53 13.94
C GLU A 186 4.96 -6.28 14.31
N THR A 187 4.32 -5.11 14.34
CA THR A 187 4.93 -3.85 14.75
C THR A 187 4.01 -3.13 15.72
N HIS A 188 4.58 -2.53 16.76
CA HIS A 188 3.85 -1.94 17.86
C HIS A 188 4.20 -0.47 17.96
N PHE A 189 3.20 0.40 18.06
CA PHE A 189 3.42 1.82 18.30
C PHE A 189 2.26 2.40 19.12
N SER A 190 2.47 3.57 19.71
CA SER A 190 1.44 4.25 20.49
C SER A 190 1.10 5.59 19.86
N PHE A 191 -0.19 5.87 19.66
CA PHE A 191 -0.65 7.09 19.03
C PHE A 191 -1.99 7.55 19.61
N LYS A 192 -2.13 8.84 19.92
CA LYS A 192 -3.31 9.44 20.58
C LYS A 192 -3.81 8.64 21.81
N GLY A 193 -2.90 8.07 22.59
CA GLY A 193 -3.22 7.27 23.78
C GLY A 193 -3.74 5.85 23.51
N LEU A 194 -3.78 5.42 22.25
CA LEU A 194 -4.07 4.05 21.84
C LEU A 194 -2.77 3.28 21.57
N HIS A 195 -2.81 1.98 21.80
CA HIS A 195 -1.71 1.06 21.48
C HIS A 195 -2.05 0.30 20.20
N PHE A 196 -1.31 0.54 19.13
CA PHE A 196 -1.52 -0.12 17.86
C PHE A 196 -0.62 -1.35 17.73
N LYS A 197 -1.22 -2.46 17.30
CA LYS A 197 -0.52 -3.65 16.78
C LYS A 197 -0.82 -3.78 15.30
N MET A 198 0.20 -3.58 14.48
CA MET A 198 0.09 -3.63 13.04
C MET A 198 0.75 -4.90 12.50
N PHE A 199 0.00 -5.67 11.71
CA PHE A 199 0.46 -6.93 11.11
C PHE A 199 0.71 -6.73 9.62
N ASP A 200 1.98 -6.81 9.19
CA ASP A 200 2.39 -6.85 7.77
C ASP A 200 2.55 -8.30 7.33
N VAL A 201 1.77 -8.69 6.33
CA VAL A 201 1.79 -10.04 5.77
C VAL A 201 2.27 -10.02 4.32
N GLY A 202 2.97 -11.09 3.92
CA GLY A 202 3.39 -11.29 2.53
C GLY A 202 2.21 -11.22 1.56
N GLY A 203 2.31 -10.36 0.53
CA GLY A 203 1.25 -10.13 -0.47
C GLY A 203 1.21 -11.12 -1.65
N GLN A 204 2.29 -11.90 -1.83
CA GLN A 204 2.45 -12.88 -2.91
C GLN A 204 1.50 -14.07 -2.72
N ARG A 205 1.08 -14.72 -3.80
CA ARG A 205 0.09 -15.81 -3.74
C ARG A 205 0.53 -16.94 -2.80
N SER A 206 1.82 -17.26 -2.79
CA SER A 206 2.43 -18.27 -1.91
C SER A 206 2.29 -17.96 -0.40
N GLU A 207 2.24 -16.68 -0.04
CA GLU A 207 2.23 -16.24 1.37
C GLU A 207 0.81 -16.12 1.94
N ARG A 208 -0.22 -16.04 1.10
CA ARG A 208 -1.61 -15.76 1.53
C ARG A 208 -2.21 -16.82 2.45
N LYS A 209 -1.73 -18.07 2.37
CA LYS A 209 -2.18 -19.16 3.26
C LYS A 209 -1.89 -18.86 4.74
N LYS A 210 -0.90 -18.00 5.03
CA LYS A 210 -0.50 -17.63 6.40
C LYS A 210 -1.40 -16.55 7.01
N TRP A 211 -2.20 -15.85 6.20
CA TRP A 211 -2.98 -14.69 6.65
C TRP A 211 -4.02 -15.05 7.71
N ILE A 212 -4.61 -16.24 7.64
CA ILE A 212 -5.64 -16.67 8.60
C ILE A 212 -5.14 -16.64 10.06
N HIS A 213 -3.83 -16.75 10.30
CA HIS A 213 -3.23 -16.71 11.63
C HIS A 213 -3.27 -15.34 12.31
N CYS A 214 -3.66 -14.28 11.59
CA CYS A 214 -3.76 -12.92 12.11
C CYS A 214 -5.15 -12.30 11.94
N PHE A 215 -6.18 -13.12 11.65
CA PHE A 215 -7.55 -12.64 11.45
C PHE A 215 -8.33 -12.44 12.76
N GLU A 216 -7.92 -13.10 13.84
CA GLU A 216 -8.63 -13.06 15.11
C GLU A 216 -8.48 -11.71 15.84
N GLY A 217 -9.60 -11.11 16.20
CA GLY A 217 -9.64 -9.87 16.98
C GLY A 217 -9.11 -8.64 16.24
N VAL A 218 -9.07 -8.65 14.91
CA VAL A 218 -8.67 -7.49 14.11
C VAL A 218 -9.72 -6.38 14.24
N THR A 219 -9.28 -5.20 14.66
CA THR A 219 -10.14 -4.01 14.79
C THR A 219 -10.48 -3.43 13.41
N ALA A 220 -9.48 -3.30 12.55
CA ALA A 220 -9.66 -2.80 11.19
C ALA A 220 -8.64 -3.40 10.20
N ILE A 221 -9.06 -3.51 8.94
CA ILE A 221 -8.20 -3.92 7.84
C ILE A 221 -7.80 -2.68 7.05
N ILE A 222 -6.51 -2.55 6.76
CA ILE A 222 -5.99 -1.60 5.78
C ILE A 222 -5.63 -2.39 4.53
N PHE A 223 -6.45 -2.27 3.48
CA PHE A 223 -6.22 -2.92 2.21
C PHE A 223 -5.49 -1.99 1.25
N CYS A 224 -4.28 -2.37 0.85
CA CYS A 224 -3.42 -1.57 -0.02
C CYS A 224 -3.51 -2.02 -1.47
N VAL A 225 -3.83 -1.08 -2.36
CA VAL A 225 -3.89 -1.23 -3.82
C VAL A 225 -2.79 -0.38 -4.46
N ALA A 226 -2.04 -0.93 -5.42
CA ALA A 226 -1.10 -0.14 -6.22
C ALA A 226 -1.82 0.41 -7.46
N LEU A 227 -2.11 1.71 -7.48
CA LEU A 227 -2.73 2.38 -8.63
C LEU A 227 -1.88 2.23 -9.89
N SER A 228 -0.56 2.37 -9.77
CA SER A 228 0.40 2.22 -10.88
C SER A 228 0.48 0.80 -11.48
N GLY A 229 -0.25 -0.17 -10.92
CA GLY A 229 -0.31 -1.56 -11.39
C GLY A 229 -1.33 -1.84 -12.48
N TYR A 230 -2.12 -0.86 -12.93
CA TYR A 230 -3.22 -1.07 -13.90
C TYR A 230 -2.76 -1.61 -15.26
N ASP A 231 -1.55 -1.29 -15.71
CA ASP A 231 -0.99 -1.74 -17.00
C ASP A 231 0.19 -2.69 -16.81
N LEU A 232 0.26 -3.36 -15.65
CA LEU A 232 1.28 -4.36 -15.33
C LEU A 232 0.66 -5.74 -15.15
N VAL A 233 1.46 -6.77 -15.40
CA VAL A 233 1.14 -8.18 -15.11
C VAL A 233 1.87 -8.66 -13.85
N LEU A 234 1.35 -9.71 -13.20
CA LEU A 234 1.97 -10.29 -12.01
C LEU A 234 3.34 -10.87 -12.36
N ALA A 235 4.27 -10.79 -11.41
CA ALA A 235 5.56 -11.47 -11.53
C ALA A 235 5.44 -13.01 -11.40
N GLU A 236 4.36 -13.48 -10.77
CA GLU A 236 4.06 -14.90 -10.59
C GLU A 236 3.30 -15.49 -11.79
N ASP A 237 2.73 -14.65 -12.66
CA ASP A 237 1.76 -15.02 -13.69
C ASP A 237 1.63 -13.89 -14.73
N GLU A 238 2.33 -14.03 -15.87
CA GLU A 238 2.45 -12.98 -16.89
C GLU A 238 1.16 -12.75 -17.70
N GLU A 239 0.13 -13.58 -17.53
CA GLU A 239 -1.17 -13.41 -18.19
C GLU A 239 -2.16 -12.60 -17.32
N VAL A 240 -1.88 -12.47 -16.02
CA VAL A 240 -2.81 -11.85 -15.08
C VAL A 240 -2.39 -10.42 -14.76
N ASN A 241 -3.27 -9.48 -15.10
CA ASN A 241 -3.12 -8.07 -14.75
C ASN A 241 -3.12 -7.85 -13.22
N ARG A 242 -2.18 -7.04 -12.71
CA ARG A 242 -2.00 -6.80 -11.26
C ARG A 242 -3.20 -6.14 -10.60
N MET A 243 -3.85 -5.19 -11.27
CA MET A 243 -5.02 -4.48 -10.74
C MET A 243 -6.24 -5.43 -10.66
N ILE A 244 -6.43 -6.26 -11.68
CA ILE A 244 -7.49 -7.28 -11.68
C ILE A 244 -7.29 -8.31 -10.56
N GLU A 245 -6.05 -8.78 -10.34
CA GLU A 245 -5.72 -9.63 -9.20
C GLU A 245 -6.02 -8.93 -7.86
N SER A 246 -5.67 -7.65 -7.74
CA SER A 246 -5.93 -6.85 -6.53
C SER A 246 -7.43 -6.71 -6.26
N MET A 247 -8.26 -6.54 -7.30
CA MET A 247 -9.72 -6.52 -7.18
C MET A 247 -10.29 -7.87 -6.75
N LYS A 248 -9.85 -8.98 -7.37
CA LYS A 248 -10.27 -10.34 -6.97
C LYS A 248 -9.93 -10.63 -5.52
N LEU A 249 -8.72 -10.24 -5.11
CA LEU A 249 -8.27 -10.36 -3.73
C LEU A 249 -9.15 -9.52 -2.80
N PHE A 250 -9.43 -8.27 -3.15
CA PHE A 250 -10.29 -7.40 -2.36
C PHE A 250 -11.70 -7.94 -2.20
N ASP A 251 -12.35 -8.43 -3.28
CA ASP A 251 -13.67 -9.07 -3.22
C ASP A 251 -13.68 -10.23 -2.22
N SER A 252 -12.63 -11.07 -2.23
CA SER A 252 -12.51 -12.20 -1.32
C SER A 252 -12.35 -11.81 0.16
N ILE A 253 -11.73 -10.65 0.44
CA ILE A 253 -11.52 -10.14 1.81
C ILE A 253 -12.74 -9.36 2.27
N CYS A 254 -13.24 -8.43 1.45
CA CYS A 254 -14.37 -7.57 1.76
C CYS A 254 -15.62 -8.38 2.11
N ASN A 255 -15.83 -9.48 1.39
CA ASN A 255 -16.99 -10.36 1.53
C ASN A 255 -16.70 -11.63 2.35
N ASN A 256 -15.57 -11.69 3.05
CA ASN A 256 -15.21 -12.82 3.91
C ASN A 256 -16.07 -12.86 5.19
N LYS A 257 -16.47 -14.06 5.62
CA LYS A 257 -17.25 -14.27 6.86
C LYS A 257 -16.48 -13.87 8.13
N TRP A 258 -15.14 -13.94 8.10
CA TRP A 258 -14.30 -13.51 9.23
C TRP A 258 -14.31 -11.99 9.43
N PHE A 259 -14.70 -11.22 8.41
CA PHE A 259 -14.60 -9.75 8.39
C PHE A 259 -15.94 -9.06 8.19
N ILE A 260 -17.03 -9.68 8.66
CA ILE A 260 -18.38 -9.14 8.49
C ILE A 260 -18.49 -7.78 9.16
N ASP A 261 -18.09 -7.69 10.43
CA ASP A 261 -18.18 -6.48 11.26
C ASP A 261 -16.85 -5.70 11.29
N THR A 262 -15.81 -6.19 10.61
CA THR A 262 -14.50 -5.53 10.58
C THR A 262 -14.52 -4.35 9.61
N SER A 263 -14.16 -3.18 10.12
CA SER A 263 -13.98 -1.96 9.31
C SER A 263 -12.89 -2.15 8.25
N ILE A 264 -13.14 -1.69 7.02
CA ILE A 264 -12.14 -1.73 5.93
C ILE A 264 -11.78 -0.31 5.52
N ILE A 265 -10.48 -0.05 5.54
CA ILE A 265 -9.85 1.15 5.01
C ILE A 265 -9.14 0.75 3.72
N LEU A 266 -9.46 1.42 2.62
CA LEU A 266 -8.89 1.17 1.30
C LEU A 266 -7.82 2.22 0.99
N PHE A 267 -6.57 1.80 0.88
CA PHE A 267 -5.48 2.66 0.43
C PHE A 267 -5.22 2.46 -1.05
N LEU A 268 -5.56 3.48 -1.84
CA LEU A 268 -5.21 3.60 -3.25
C LEU A 268 -3.82 4.24 -3.34
N ASN A 269 -2.80 3.40 -3.21
CA ASN A 269 -1.40 3.79 -3.06
C ASN A 269 -0.69 3.99 -4.40
N LYS A 270 0.49 4.62 -4.36
CA LYS A 270 1.33 4.98 -5.51
C LYS A 270 0.63 5.95 -6.45
N LYS A 271 -0.12 6.89 -5.89
CA LYS A 271 -0.84 7.92 -6.66
C LYS A 271 0.11 8.79 -7.48
N ASP A 272 1.31 9.04 -6.97
CA ASP A 272 2.41 9.77 -7.64
C ASP A 272 2.82 9.07 -8.94
N LEU A 273 3.11 7.77 -8.86
CA LEU A 273 3.47 6.99 -10.04
C LEU A 273 2.30 6.84 -11.02
N PHE A 274 1.07 6.75 -10.50
CA PHE A 274 -0.12 6.67 -11.32
C PHE A 274 -0.38 7.96 -12.11
N GLU A 275 -0.24 9.12 -11.47
CA GLU A 275 -0.42 10.44 -12.10
C GLU A 275 0.53 10.65 -13.29
N ASP A 276 1.79 10.22 -13.16
CA ASP A 276 2.75 10.29 -14.26
C ASP A 276 2.44 9.28 -15.38
N LYS A 277 2.01 8.07 -15.00
CA LYS A 277 1.81 6.95 -15.93
C LYS A 277 0.54 7.09 -16.76
N ILE A 278 -0.55 7.56 -16.16
CA ILE A 278 -1.86 7.70 -16.82
C ILE A 278 -1.77 8.61 -18.04
N ARG A 279 -0.90 9.63 -18.02
CA ARG A 279 -0.65 10.54 -19.15
C ARG A 279 -0.11 9.85 -20.41
N ARG A 280 0.41 8.61 -20.30
CA ARG A 280 1.11 7.91 -21.40
C ARG A 280 0.56 6.51 -21.68
N SER A 281 -0.11 5.90 -20.71
CA SER A 281 -0.63 4.53 -20.80
C SER A 281 -2.12 4.56 -20.46
N PRO A 282 -3.03 4.23 -21.40
CA PRO A 282 -4.46 4.42 -21.18
C PRO A 282 -5.03 3.40 -20.20
N LEU A 283 -6.01 3.84 -19.39
CA LEU A 283 -6.68 2.98 -18.42
C LEU A 283 -7.41 1.77 -19.06
N THR A 284 -7.76 1.89 -20.34
CA THR A 284 -8.40 0.84 -21.15
C THR A 284 -7.63 -0.47 -21.22
N ILE A 285 -6.32 -0.46 -20.93
CA ILE A 285 -5.50 -1.68 -20.81
C ILE A 285 -6.03 -2.58 -19.69
N CYS A 286 -6.44 -1.99 -18.56
CA CYS A 286 -7.01 -2.72 -17.43
C CYS A 286 -8.53 -2.87 -17.56
N TYR A 287 -9.18 -1.83 -18.05
CA TYR A 287 -10.64 -1.70 -18.08
C TYR A 287 -11.08 -1.33 -19.50
N PRO A 288 -11.21 -2.31 -20.42
CA PRO A 288 -11.62 -2.04 -21.79
C PRO A 288 -12.95 -1.27 -21.89
N GLU A 289 -13.81 -1.40 -20.88
CA GLU A 289 -15.08 -0.69 -20.76
C GLU A 289 -14.96 0.79 -20.36
N TYR A 290 -13.79 1.26 -19.93
CA TYR A 290 -13.50 2.66 -19.64
C TYR A 290 -13.27 3.43 -20.96
N ALA A 291 -14.34 3.66 -21.72
CA ALA A 291 -14.25 4.32 -23.02
C ALA A 291 -14.28 5.85 -22.84
N GLY A 292 -13.12 6.51 -22.96
CA GLY A 292 -13.04 7.97 -22.95
C GLY A 292 -13.73 8.55 -24.20
N ASN A 293 -14.81 9.30 -23.99
CA ASN A 293 -15.39 10.14 -25.03
C ASN A 293 -15.05 11.59 -24.66
N ASP A 294 -14.18 12.24 -25.43
CA ASP A 294 -13.58 13.57 -25.18
C ASP A 294 -14.58 14.75 -25.10
N SER A 295 -15.89 14.49 -24.94
CA SER A 295 -16.95 15.48 -25.17
C SER A 295 -18.03 15.57 -24.09
N HIS A 296 -17.85 14.99 -22.92
CA HIS A 296 -18.84 15.11 -21.85
C HIS A 296 -18.25 15.47 -20.47
N PRO A 297 -18.66 16.60 -19.85
CA PRO A 297 -18.17 16.99 -18.54
C PRO A 297 -18.70 16.06 -17.45
N PHE A 298 -17.78 15.53 -16.64
CA PHE A 298 -18.06 14.72 -15.47
C PHE A 298 -18.85 15.53 -14.43
N ILE A 299 -19.91 14.94 -13.86
CA ILE A 299 -20.63 15.51 -12.71
C ILE A 299 -19.94 14.99 -11.45
N CYS A 300 -19.25 15.86 -10.71
CA CYS A 300 -18.67 15.52 -9.41
C CYS A 300 -19.75 14.93 -8.48
N ILE A 301 -19.53 13.70 -8.01
CA ILE A 301 -20.38 13.08 -6.99
C ILE A 301 -20.04 13.73 -5.65
N ARG A 302 -20.84 14.71 -5.22
CA ARG A 302 -20.82 15.17 -3.82
C ARG A 302 -21.21 14.03 -2.87
N PRO A 303 -20.56 13.90 -1.69
CA PRO A 303 -20.86 12.87 -0.70
C PRO A 303 -22.34 12.87 -0.31
N GLU A 304 -22.90 11.67 -0.13
CA GLU A 304 -24.32 11.42 0.19
C GLU A 304 -24.82 12.20 1.41
N ARG A 305 -23.94 12.44 2.40
CA ARG A 305 -24.26 13.15 3.66
C ARG A 305 -24.60 14.64 3.48
N GLU A 306 -24.22 15.28 2.36
CA GLU A 306 -24.65 16.65 2.06
C GLU A 306 -26.06 16.70 1.42
N ARG A 307 -26.45 15.64 0.69
CA ARG A 307 -27.76 15.57 0.01
C ARG A 307 -28.90 15.18 0.95
N GLU A 308 -28.60 14.41 1.99
CA GLU A 308 -29.60 14.02 3.01
C GLU A 308 -30.07 15.23 3.84
N ARG A 309 -29.17 16.17 4.15
CA ARG A 309 -29.53 17.42 4.85
C ARG A 309 -30.44 18.33 4.03
N GLU A 310 -30.33 18.31 2.70
CA GLU A 310 -31.23 19.06 1.82
C GLU A 310 -32.58 18.35 1.61
N ARG A 311 -32.61 17.01 1.65
CA ARG A 311 -33.82 16.17 1.49
C ARG A 311 -34.85 16.33 2.60
N GLU A 312 -34.41 16.56 3.84
CA GLU A 312 -35.32 16.74 4.98
C GLU A 312 -36.09 18.07 4.95
N SER A 313 -35.71 18.99 4.05
CA SER A 313 -36.31 20.33 3.94
C SER A 313 -37.46 20.45 2.92
N ARG A 314 -37.82 19.37 2.19
CA ARG A 314 -38.76 19.46 1.04
C ARG A 314 -40.11 18.74 1.22
N PRO A 315 -41.20 19.28 0.64
CA PRO A 315 -42.56 18.74 0.79
C PRO A 315 -42.75 17.35 0.14
N GLU A 316 -43.65 16.57 0.73
CA GLU A 316 -43.86 15.13 0.47
C GLU A 316 -44.30 14.77 -0.96
N ARG A 317 -44.94 15.69 -1.70
CA ARG A 317 -45.46 15.45 -3.05
C ARG A 317 -44.40 15.46 -4.17
N GLU A 318 -43.17 15.94 -3.90
CA GLU A 318 -42.05 15.87 -4.86
C GLU A 318 -41.29 14.54 -4.82
N ARG A 319 -41.41 13.77 -3.72
CA ARG A 319 -40.62 12.53 -3.51
C ARG A 319 -41.04 11.36 -4.42
N GLU A 320 -42.29 11.35 -4.89
CA GLU A 320 -42.82 10.26 -5.74
C GLU A 320 -42.49 10.43 -7.23
N ARG A 321 -42.33 11.66 -7.74
CA ARG A 321 -41.86 11.89 -9.12
C ARG A 321 -40.37 11.63 -9.29
N GLU A 322 -39.57 11.83 -8.25
CA GLU A 322 -38.12 11.60 -8.29
C GLU A 322 -37.72 10.11 -8.30
N ARG A 323 -38.57 9.17 -7.88
CA ARG A 323 -38.18 7.73 -7.89
C ARG A 323 -37.90 7.17 -9.29
N CYS A 324 -38.65 7.61 -10.30
CA CYS A 324 -38.40 7.22 -11.70
C CYS A 324 -37.24 8.01 -12.31
N THR A 325 -37.03 9.26 -11.90
CA THR A 325 -35.88 10.07 -12.34
C THR A 325 -34.59 9.57 -11.71
N LEU A 326 -34.59 9.08 -10.46
CA LEU A 326 -33.42 8.56 -9.75
C LEU A 326 -32.88 7.29 -10.40
N TYR A 327 -33.74 6.38 -10.87
CA TYR A 327 -33.28 5.20 -11.62
C TYR A 327 -32.68 5.57 -12.98
N CYS A 328 -33.28 6.53 -13.70
CA CYS A 328 -32.68 7.07 -14.93
C CYS A 328 -31.38 7.86 -14.63
N TYR A 329 -31.29 8.60 -13.53
CA TYR A 329 -30.10 9.35 -13.11
C TYR A 329 -29.01 8.43 -12.60
N LEU A 330 -29.32 7.39 -11.82
CA LEU A 330 -28.38 6.37 -11.36
C LEU A 330 -27.88 5.56 -12.56
N TYR A 331 -28.74 5.22 -13.52
CA TYR A 331 -28.33 4.55 -14.75
C TYR A 331 -27.48 5.46 -15.64
N LEU A 332 -27.84 6.75 -15.78
CA LEU A 332 -27.04 7.75 -16.49
C LEU A 332 -25.72 8.06 -15.79
N ILE A 333 -25.67 8.11 -14.45
CA ILE A 333 -24.44 8.25 -13.65
C ILE A 333 -23.58 6.99 -13.80
N TYR A 334 -24.16 5.80 -13.75
CA TYR A 334 -23.43 4.55 -13.95
C TYR A 334 -22.86 4.44 -15.36
N LEU A 335 -23.61 4.93 -16.37
CA LEU A 335 -23.17 5.01 -17.76
C LEU A 335 -22.12 6.12 -17.99
N PHE A 336 -22.26 7.28 -17.33
CA PHE A 336 -21.28 8.37 -17.37
C PHE A 336 -19.99 8.02 -16.63
N CYS A 337 -20.05 7.24 -15.55
CA CYS A 337 -18.87 6.82 -14.82
C CYS A 337 -18.02 5.80 -15.60
N MET A 338 -18.58 5.18 -16.65
CA MET A 338 -17.85 4.30 -17.57
C MET A 338 -17.12 5.07 -18.68
N ILE A 339 -17.29 6.39 -18.73
CA ILE A 339 -16.75 7.28 -19.74
C ILE A 339 -15.94 8.36 -19.03
N GLY A 340 -14.61 8.25 -19.08
CA GLY A 340 -13.73 9.25 -18.50
C GLY A 340 -12.50 9.49 -19.36
N ASN A 341 -12.05 10.74 -19.39
CA ASN A 341 -10.78 11.14 -19.95
C ASN A 341 -9.64 10.38 -19.25
N ASN A 342 -8.52 10.27 -19.93
CA ASN A 342 -7.32 9.63 -19.39
C ASN A 342 -6.54 10.59 -18.46
N THR A 343 -7.26 11.36 -17.64
CA THR A 343 -6.76 12.27 -16.61
C THR A 343 -6.65 11.54 -15.28
N TYR A 344 -5.77 12.01 -14.38
CA TYR A 344 -5.58 11.43 -13.07
C TYR A 344 -6.88 11.38 -12.26
N GLU A 345 -7.63 12.47 -12.20
CA GLU A 345 -8.82 12.63 -11.36
C GLU A 345 -9.91 11.63 -11.74
N GLU A 346 -10.26 11.58 -13.02
CA GLU A 346 -11.31 10.69 -13.55
C GLU A 346 -10.91 9.21 -13.45
N ALA A 347 -9.67 8.88 -13.80
CA ALA A 347 -9.17 7.51 -13.75
C ALA A 347 -9.04 7.00 -12.30
N ALA A 348 -8.59 7.85 -11.38
CA ALA A 348 -8.49 7.55 -9.95
C ALA A 348 -9.88 7.33 -9.33
N ALA A 349 -10.85 8.20 -9.64
CA ALA A 349 -12.23 8.06 -9.20
C ALA A 349 -12.88 6.78 -9.73
N TYR A 350 -12.60 6.42 -10.99
CA TYR A 350 -13.08 5.18 -11.58
C TYR A 350 -12.54 3.93 -10.86
N ILE A 351 -11.23 3.90 -10.58
CA ILE A 351 -10.62 2.80 -9.82
C ILE A 351 -11.24 2.72 -8.42
N GLN A 352 -11.40 3.85 -7.72
CA GLN A 352 -12.07 3.90 -6.43
C GLN A 352 -13.48 3.27 -6.50
N MET A 353 -14.30 3.71 -7.46
CA MET A 353 -15.64 3.17 -7.67
C MET A 353 -15.62 1.66 -7.91
N LYS A 354 -14.66 1.14 -8.70
CA LYS A 354 -14.54 -0.30 -8.97
C LYS A 354 -14.29 -1.10 -7.70
N PHE A 355 -13.43 -0.62 -6.79
CA PHE A 355 -13.19 -1.30 -5.52
C PHE A 355 -14.39 -1.20 -4.57
N GLU A 356 -14.95 0.01 -4.38
CA GLU A 356 -16.13 0.21 -3.52
C GLU A 356 -17.36 -0.57 -4.03
N GLY A 357 -17.46 -0.77 -5.34
CA GLY A 357 -18.47 -1.60 -5.99
C GLY A 357 -18.41 -3.09 -5.63
N LEU A 358 -17.27 -3.60 -5.15
CA LEU A 358 -17.12 -5.00 -4.73
C LEU A 358 -17.71 -5.28 -3.34
N ASN A 359 -18.08 -4.23 -2.60
CA ASN A 359 -18.74 -4.39 -1.31
C ASN A 359 -20.18 -4.85 -1.48
N LYS A 360 -20.47 -6.09 -1.07
CA LYS A 360 -21.84 -6.66 -1.14
C LYS A 360 -22.72 -6.25 0.04
N ARG A 361 -22.18 -5.54 1.04
CA ARG A 361 -22.86 -5.14 2.28
C ARG A 361 -22.79 -3.63 2.51
N LYS A 362 -23.11 -2.84 1.48
CA LYS A 362 -23.00 -1.38 1.52
C LYS A 362 -23.79 -0.74 2.67
N ASP A 363 -24.91 -1.34 3.05
CA ASP A 363 -25.79 -0.80 4.10
C ASP A 363 -25.23 -0.98 5.52
N THR A 364 -24.35 -1.97 5.73
CA THR A 364 -23.84 -2.32 7.07
C THR A 364 -22.34 -2.14 7.20
N LYS A 365 -21.62 -2.01 6.09
CA LYS A 365 -20.15 -1.95 6.07
C LYS A 365 -19.70 -0.82 5.15
N GLU A 366 -19.18 0.25 5.76
CA GLU A 366 -18.59 1.37 5.04
C GLU A 366 -17.13 1.07 4.70
N ILE A 367 -16.68 1.52 3.53
CA ILE A 367 -15.28 1.40 3.08
C ILE A 367 -14.68 2.80 3.05
N TYR A 368 -13.63 3.01 3.84
CA TYR A 368 -12.98 4.31 3.95
C TYR A 368 -11.81 4.39 2.99
N THR A 369 -12.02 5.07 1.86
CA THR A 369 -11.01 5.16 0.79
C THR A 369 -10.10 6.37 0.94
N HIS A 370 -8.79 6.15 0.81
CA HIS A 370 -7.77 7.21 0.80
C HIS A 370 -6.77 7.02 -0.34
N PHE A 371 -6.47 8.10 -1.06
CA PHE A 371 -5.38 8.14 -2.03
C PHE A 371 -4.05 8.42 -1.33
N THR A 372 -3.12 7.48 -1.45
CA THR A 372 -1.87 7.50 -0.69
C THR A 372 -0.63 7.48 -1.58
N CYS A 373 0.44 8.09 -1.07
CA CYS A 373 1.81 7.88 -1.51
C CYS A 373 2.59 7.40 -0.29
N ALA A 374 2.80 6.08 -0.18
CA ALA A 374 3.48 5.49 0.97
C ALA A 374 4.93 5.97 1.15
N THR A 375 5.55 6.58 0.13
CA THR A 375 6.89 7.18 0.22
C THR A 375 6.89 8.66 0.62
N ASP A 376 5.71 9.25 0.82
CA ASP A 376 5.50 10.60 1.34
C ASP A 376 5.01 10.53 2.79
N THR A 377 5.89 10.89 3.72
CA THR A 377 5.62 10.84 5.16
C THR A 377 4.48 11.77 5.58
N ASN A 378 4.37 12.96 4.99
CA ASN A 378 3.31 13.90 5.34
C ASN A 378 1.94 13.38 4.88
N ASN A 379 1.90 12.79 3.68
CA ASN A 379 0.67 12.19 3.19
C ASN A 379 0.21 11.02 4.07
N ILE A 380 1.13 10.13 4.49
CA ILE A 380 0.77 9.00 5.36
C ILE A 380 0.38 9.46 6.75
N GLN A 381 1.04 10.47 7.32
CA GLN A 381 0.65 11.02 8.62
C GLN A 381 -0.79 11.55 8.59
N PHE A 382 -1.13 12.38 7.61
CA PHE A 382 -2.48 12.93 7.46
C PHE A 382 -3.55 11.84 7.26
N VAL A 383 -3.25 10.82 6.43
CA VAL A 383 -4.16 9.71 6.18
C VAL A 383 -4.34 8.86 7.44
N PHE A 384 -3.26 8.60 8.18
CA PHE A 384 -3.32 7.80 9.40
C PHE A 384 -4.07 8.51 10.54
N ASP A 385 -3.97 9.84 10.62
CA ASP A 385 -4.79 10.65 11.53
C ASP A 385 -6.29 10.46 11.26
N ALA A 386 -6.70 10.55 9.99
CA ALA A 386 -8.08 10.35 9.58
C ALA A 386 -8.57 8.91 9.85
N VAL A 387 -7.72 7.92 9.58
CA VAL A 387 -7.98 6.51 9.88
C VAL A 387 -8.18 6.28 11.38
N THR A 388 -7.33 6.90 12.21
CA THR A 388 -7.42 6.79 13.67
C THR A 388 -8.74 7.36 14.18
N ASP A 389 -9.17 8.50 13.65
CA ASP A 389 -10.43 9.13 14.03
C ASP A 389 -11.65 8.26 13.62
N VAL A 390 -11.59 7.56 12.49
CA VAL A 390 -12.62 6.60 12.06
C VAL A 390 -12.67 5.40 13.00
N ILE A 391 -11.52 4.81 13.33
CA ILE A 391 -11.43 3.66 14.24
C ILE A 391 -11.97 4.01 15.62
N ILE A 392 -11.59 5.17 16.15
CA ILE A 392 -12.08 5.66 17.45
C ILE A 392 -13.60 5.81 17.41
N LYS A 393 -14.15 6.44 16.36
CA LYS A 393 -15.61 6.62 16.23
C LYS A 393 -16.36 5.29 16.18
N ASN A 394 -15.85 4.29 15.46
CA ASN A 394 -16.49 2.98 15.37
C ASN A 394 -16.40 2.23 16.71
N ASN A 395 -15.24 2.22 17.36
CA ASN A 395 -15.09 1.61 18.69
C ASN A 395 -16.01 2.26 19.73
N LEU A 396 -16.21 3.59 19.68
CA LEU A 396 -17.13 4.29 20.58
C LEU A 396 -18.60 3.92 20.33
N LYS A 397 -19.00 3.69 19.08
CA LYS A 397 -20.33 3.18 18.74
C LYS A 397 -20.54 1.77 19.27
N ASP A 398 -19.54 0.89 19.13
CA ASP A 398 -19.61 -0.49 19.62
C ASP A 398 -19.73 -0.55 21.15
N CYS A 399 -19.18 0.44 21.87
CA CYS A 399 -19.35 0.59 23.31
C CYS A 399 -20.69 1.24 23.74
N GLY A 400 -21.58 1.59 22.80
CA GLY A 400 -22.87 2.21 23.09
C GLY A 400 -22.77 3.65 23.62
N LEU A 401 -21.66 4.34 23.35
CA LEU A 401 -21.43 5.73 23.77
C LEU A 401 -21.93 6.76 22.74
N PHE A 402 -22.44 6.32 21.59
CA PHE A 402 -22.95 7.15 20.48
C PHE A 402 -24.21 6.57 19.85
#